data_AF-A0A938U0A6-F1
#
_entry.id   AF-A0A938U0A6-F1
#
_cell.length_a   1.000
_cell.length_b   1.000
_cell.length_c   1.000
_cell.angle_alpha   90.00
_cell.angle_beta   90.00
_cell.angle_gamma   90.00
#
_symmetry.space_group_name_H-M   'P 1'
#
loop_
_entity.id
_entity.type
_entity.pdbx_description
1 polymer ?
#
loop_
_entity_poly.entity_id
_entity_poly.type
_entity_poly.pdbx_seq_one_letter_code
_entity_poly.pdbx_strand_id
1 'polypeptide(L)'
;MGTVATARANTLKSVDEIRNEARAKIAQEEAAFSKSAFSFNELLDFAKSGEAGDARLFSSLFQGKLVKDHSSDRWYWFTGHHWEEDRLNEALAKVEDLIPHYVTAARQCSEQELKATQAGNKNVAEQAKETREIFLKKIAHLQRRRYRENVLVLAAAGEGSLGITGSEWDLDPYLLPFKNGVLNLRDRLFRPGRPEDFIKTVCPTEWRGFDAPAPRWEKFLLEILNGDLEVKAYSKRLLGYGISGLTVEHKLPILWGPEGRNGKGTMLETLGYVLGPLAGPVQGELLLQEWRPRSSAAPSPDIMALRGKRLVWASETDQGRKLNAGRVKLITGGDTLTGRNPYDKREVTFAPTHTLLLLTNFRPRVDPIDSALWER
;
A
#
# COMPACT_ATOMS: atom_id res chain seq x y z
N MET A 1 3.67 -58.75 -9.51
CA MET A 1 2.51 -58.48 -8.65
C MET A 1 2.99 -58.45 -7.23
N GLY A 2 3.01 -57.28 -6.59
CA GLY A 2 3.50 -57.10 -5.22
C GLY A 2 3.01 -55.76 -4.70
N THR A 3 1.86 -55.80 -4.05
CA THR A 3 1.10 -54.68 -3.49
C THR A 3 1.78 -54.19 -2.19
N VAL A 4 2.15 -52.90 -2.11
CA VAL A 4 2.46 -52.24 -0.83
C VAL A 4 1.49 -51.09 -0.66
N ALA A 5 0.45 -51.34 0.14
CA ALA A 5 -0.49 -50.33 0.61
C ALA A 5 0.09 -49.67 1.88
N THR A 6 0.53 -48.42 1.76
CA THR A 6 0.83 -47.57 2.93
C THR A 6 -0.47 -47.00 3.48
N ALA A 7 -0.95 -47.54 4.60
CA ALA A 7 -2.05 -46.99 5.38
C ALA A 7 -1.59 -45.73 6.14
N ARG A 8 -2.25 -44.59 5.88
CA ARG A 8 -2.17 -43.41 6.75
C ARG A 8 -3.03 -43.65 7.99
N ALA A 9 -2.41 -43.77 9.15
CA ALA A 9 -3.12 -43.74 10.42
C ALA A 9 -3.51 -42.29 10.75
N ASN A 10 -4.80 -41.97 10.66
CA ASN A 10 -5.37 -40.75 11.25
C ASN A 10 -5.57 -41.01 12.75
N THR A 11 -4.69 -40.49 13.59
CA THR A 11 -4.89 -40.43 15.04
C THR A 11 -5.91 -39.33 15.33
N LEU A 12 -7.15 -39.74 15.65
CA LEU A 12 -8.17 -38.85 16.21
C LEU A 12 -7.72 -38.42 17.61
N LYS A 13 -7.57 -37.10 17.82
CA LYS A 13 -7.25 -36.54 19.14
C LYS A 13 -8.33 -36.94 20.16
N SER A 14 -7.92 -37.29 21.37
CA SER A 14 -8.86 -37.60 22.45
C SER A 14 -9.64 -36.36 22.88
N VAL A 15 -10.84 -36.55 23.42
CA VAL A 15 -11.70 -35.45 23.90
C VAL A 15 -10.99 -34.61 24.97
N ASP A 16 -10.15 -35.24 25.80
CA ASP A 16 -9.37 -34.55 26.84
C ASP A 16 -8.22 -33.71 26.26
N GLU A 17 -7.56 -34.17 25.19
CA GLU A 17 -6.57 -33.36 24.46
C GLU A 17 -7.21 -32.14 23.80
N ILE A 18 -8.38 -32.31 23.18
CA ILE A 18 -9.14 -31.18 22.59
C ILE A 18 -9.55 -30.18 23.67
N ARG A 19 -10.00 -30.67 24.84
CA ARG A 19 -10.42 -29.82 25.96
C ARG A 19 -9.25 -29.08 26.60
N ASN A 20 -8.09 -29.73 26.69
CA ASN A 20 -6.86 -29.11 27.21
C ASN A 20 -6.26 -28.11 26.21
N GLU A 21 -6.28 -28.38 24.90
CA GLU A 21 -5.91 -27.41 23.87
C GLU A 21 -6.84 -26.20 23.86
N ALA A 22 -8.16 -26.41 24.03
CA ALA A 22 -9.12 -25.32 24.13
C ALA A 22 -8.88 -24.47 25.38
N ARG A 23 -8.63 -25.10 26.55
CA ARG A 23 -8.27 -24.39 27.78
C ARG A 23 -6.96 -23.64 27.67
N ALA A 24 -5.95 -24.22 27.01
CA ALA A 24 -4.67 -23.56 26.77
C ALA A 24 -4.83 -22.36 25.84
N LYS A 25 -5.63 -22.47 24.76
CA LYS A 25 -5.96 -21.33 23.89
C LYS A 25 -6.71 -20.24 24.63
N ILE A 26 -7.73 -20.59 25.41
CA ILE A 26 -8.47 -19.64 26.24
C ILE A 26 -7.54 -18.96 27.24
N ALA A 27 -6.67 -19.71 27.92
CA ALA A 27 -5.69 -19.14 28.86
C ALA A 27 -4.63 -18.27 28.15
N GLN A 28 -4.27 -18.58 26.91
CA GLN A 28 -3.32 -17.81 26.10
C GLN A 28 -3.96 -16.52 25.56
N GLU A 29 -5.25 -16.56 25.18
CA GLU A 29 -6.07 -15.39 24.85
C GLU A 29 -6.34 -14.52 26.09
N GLU A 30 -6.65 -15.14 27.24
CA GLU A 30 -6.82 -14.47 28.53
C GLU A 30 -5.50 -13.84 29.01
N ALA A 31 -4.36 -14.50 28.83
CA ALA A 31 -3.04 -13.96 29.16
C ALA A 31 -2.63 -12.81 28.21
N ALA A 32 -3.00 -12.89 26.93
CA ALA A 32 -2.84 -11.77 25.99
C ALA A 32 -3.75 -10.58 26.35
N PHE A 33 -4.90 -10.83 26.97
CA PHE A 33 -5.83 -9.82 27.48
C PHE A 33 -5.47 -9.25 28.87
N SER A 34 -4.75 -10.00 29.68
CA SER A 34 -4.55 -9.74 31.12
C SER A 34 -3.70 -8.50 31.44
N LYS A 35 -2.96 -7.98 30.46
CA LYS A 35 -2.33 -6.65 30.56
C LYS A 35 -2.88 -5.74 29.49
N SER A 36 -3.98 -5.05 29.81
CA SER A 36 -4.38 -3.85 29.05
C SER A 36 -3.16 -2.92 28.97
N ALA A 37 -2.78 -2.53 27.75
CA ALA A 37 -1.73 -1.54 27.53
C ALA A 37 -2.05 -0.17 28.15
N PHE A 38 -3.33 0.05 28.51
CA PHE A 38 -3.85 1.27 29.11
C PHE A 38 -4.17 1.05 30.58
N SER A 39 -3.86 2.07 31.38
CA SER A 39 -4.27 2.15 32.77
C SER A 39 -5.80 2.31 32.91
N PHE A 40 -6.33 1.96 34.08
CA PHE A 40 -7.75 2.12 34.38
C PHE A 40 -8.25 3.56 34.21
N ASN A 41 -7.45 4.54 34.65
CA ASN A 41 -7.83 5.95 34.56
C ASN A 41 -7.88 6.45 33.11
N GLU A 42 -6.97 5.99 32.25
CA GLU A 42 -7.02 6.30 30.81
C GLU A 42 -8.27 5.71 30.15
N LEU A 43 -8.58 4.44 30.45
CA LEU A 43 -9.80 3.80 29.94
C LEU A 43 -11.05 4.53 30.41
N LEU A 44 -11.07 5.01 31.66
CA LEU A 44 -12.17 5.80 32.18
C LEU A 44 -12.31 7.17 31.48
N ASP A 45 -11.20 7.84 31.17
CA ASP A 45 -11.21 9.10 30.39
C ASP A 45 -11.78 8.87 28.98
N PHE A 46 -11.30 7.83 28.29
CA PHE A 46 -11.82 7.45 26.98
C PHE A 46 -13.32 7.15 27.05
N ALA A 47 -13.75 6.34 28.02
CA ALA A 47 -15.15 5.99 28.18
C ALA A 47 -16.03 7.22 28.46
N LYS A 48 -15.59 8.16 29.30
CA LYS A 48 -16.34 9.40 29.58
C LYS A 48 -16.44 10.33 28.36
N SER A 49 -15.47 10.28 27.47
CA SER A 49 -15.35 11.17 26.30
C SER A 49 -16.18 10.76 25.07
N GLY A 50 -17.19 9.90 25.21
CA GLY A 50 -18.06 9.56 24.08
C GLY A 50 -17.33 8.81 22.95
N GLU A 51 -17.81 8.97 21.71
CA GLU A 51 -17.20 8.40 20.51
C GLU A 51 -15.77 8.95 20.27
N ALA A 52 -15.49 10.19 20.68
CA ALA A 52 -14.17 10.79 20.56
C ALA A 52 -13.13 10.09 21.46
N GLY A 53 -13.52 9.66 22.66
CA GLY A 53 -12.65 8.85 23.51
C GLY A 53 -12.38 7.47 22.95
N ASP A 54 -13.42 6.81 22.43
CA ASP A 54 -13.29 5.51 21.75
C ASP A 54 -12.39 5.63 20.50
N ALA A 55 -12.48 6.72 19.76
CA ALA A 55 -11.61 7.01 18.63
C ALA A 55 -10.14 7.21 19.03
N ARG A 56 -9.88 7.88 20.18
CA ARG A 56 -8.52 8.02 20.74
C ARG A 56 -7.95 6.68 21.19
N LEU A 57 -8.77 5.84 21.82
CA LEU A 57 -8.39 4.47 22.19
C LEU A 57 -8.06 3.62 20.95
N PHE A 58 -8.93 3.65 19.94
CA PHE A 58 -8.70 2.97 18.66
C PHE A 58 -7.41 3.45 17.98
N SER A 59 -7.21 4.77 17.89
CA SER A 59 -6.00 5.35 17.31
C SER A 59 -4.74 4.87 18.04
N SER A 60 -4.77 4.83 19.38
CA SER A 60 -3.64 4.36 20.20
C SER A 60 -3.30 2.88 19.99
N LEU A 61 -4.30 2.03 19.70
CA LEU A 61 -4.11 0.60 19.43
C LEU A 61 -3.53 0.31 18.03
N PHE A 62 -3.93 1.14 17.06
CA PHE A 62 -3.70 0.90 15.64
C PHE A 62 -2.74 1.89 14.97
N GLN A 63 -2.15 2.82 15.73
CA GLN A 63 -1.10 3.70 15.25
C GLN A 63 0.06 2.88 14.67
N GLY A 64 0.52 3.26 13.46
CA GLY A 64 1.54 2.52 12.72
C GLY A 64 1.09 1.17 12.15
N LYS A 65 -0.19 0.81 12.27
CA LYS A 65 -0.76 -0.44 11.72
C LYS A 65 -1.88 -0.20 10.73
N LEU A 66 -2.63 0.89 10.89
CA LEU A 66 -3.81 1.23 10.10
C LEU A 66 -3.79 2.71 9.76
N VAL A 67 -4.09 3.08 8.51
CA VAL A 67 -4.30 4.47 8.10
C VAL A 67 -5.48 4.62 7.14
N LYS A 68 -6.09 5.80 7.14
CA LYS A 68 -7.17 6.20 6.23
C LYS A 68 -6.64 7.22 5.23
N ASP A 69 -6.68 6.88 3.95
CA ASP A 69 -6.42 7.82 2.88
C ASP A 69 -7.71 8.61 2.57
N HIS A 70 -7.68 9.91 2.86
CA HIS A 70 -8.82 10.82 2.61
C HIS A 70 -9.01 11.19 1.14
N SER A 71 -7.98 11.03 0.28
CA SER A 71 -8.12 11.30 -1.16
C SER A 71 -8.95 10.23 -1.86
N SER A 72 -8.71 8.97 -1.52
CA SER A 72 -9.39 7.80 -2.11
C SER A 72 -10.55 7.29 -1.25
N ASP A 73 -10.69 7.79 -0.01
CA ASP A 73 -11.66 7.32 0.98
C ASP A 73 -11.49 5.82 1.30
N ARG A 74 -10.25 5.35 1.46
CA ARG A 74 -9.92 3.93 1.70
C ARG A 74 -9.00 3.72 2.91
N TRP A 75 -9.21 2.61 3.61
CA TRP A 75 -8.34 2.16 4.71
C TRP A 75 -7.20 1.29 4.19
N TYR A 76 -6.06 1.34 4.87
CA TYR A 76 -4.86 0.57 4.53
C TYR A 76 -4.21 -0.04 5.77
N TRP A 77 -3.82 -1.31 5.67
CA TRP A 77 -3.11 -2.06 6.70
C TRP A 77 -1.62 -2.14 6.42
N PHE A 78 -0.80 -1.90 7.43
CA PHE A 78 0.63 -2.16 7.33
C PHE A 78 0.90 -3.65 7.50
N THR A 79 1.45 -4.30 6.48
CA THR A 79 1.70 -5.76 6.44
C THR A 79 3.15 -6.12 6.75
N GLY A 80 3.89 -5.22 7.38
CA GLY A 80 5.28 -5.41 7.84
C GLY A 80 6.33 -4.79 6.92
N HIS A 81 6.02 -4.61 5.64
CA HIS A 81 6.92 -3.95 4.67
C HIS A 81 6.26 -2.81 3.90
N HIS A 82 4.96 -2.88 3.71
CA HIS A 82 4.18 -1.94 2.91
C HIS A 82 2.74 -1.89 3.40
N TRP A 83 1.99 -0.94 2.84
CA TRP A 83 0.59 -0.72 3.11
C TRP A 83 -0.27 -1.41 2.05
N GLU A 84 -1.24 -2.21 2.49
CA GLU A 84 -2.20 -2.90 1.64
C GLU A 84 -3.60 -2.37 1.89
N GLU A 85 -4.38 -2.21 0.81
CA GLU A 85 -5.75 -1.72 0.91
C GLU A 85 -6.64 -2.72 1.68
N ASP A 86 -7.40 -2.20 2.63
CA ASP A 86 -8.46 -2.93 3.31
C ASP A 86 -9.65 -3.11 2.37
N ARG A 87 -9.76 -4.30 1.77
CA ARG A 87 -10.84 -4.65 0.84
C ARG A 87 -12.02 -5.35 1.51
N LEU A 88 -11.90 -5.70 2.79
CA LEU A 88 -12.91 -6.48 3.53
C LEU A 88 -13.60 -5.67 4.64
N ASN A 89 -13.22 -4.39 4.81
CA ASN A 89 -13.65 -3.53 5.91
C ASN A 89 -13.22 -4.07 7.29
N GLU A 90 -12.03 -4.68 7.36
CA GLU A 90 -11.42 -5.14 8.61
C GLU A 90 -11.27 -4.00 9.61
N ALA A 91 -11.00 -2.77 9.17
CA ALA A 91 -10.93 -1.61 10.05
C ALA A 91 -12.21 -1.43 10.89
N LEU A 92 -13.39 -1.68 10.30
CA LEU A 92 -14.68 -1.58 10.99
C LEU A 92 -14.90 -2.75 11.95
N ALA A 93 -14.50 -3.95 11.56
CA ALA A 93 -14.53 -5.12 12.45
C ALA A 93 -13.64 -4.89 13.67
N LYS A 94 -12.46 -4.32 13.46
CA LYS A 94 -11.44 -4.06 14.49
C LYS A 94 -11.81 -3.02 15.53
N VAL A 95 -12.89 -2.26 15.33
CA VAL A 95 -13.46 -1.42 16.40
C VAL A 95 -13.95 -2.27 17.58
N GLU A 96 -14.31 -3.54 17.35
CA GLU A 96 -14.69 -4.47 18.42
C GLU A 96 -13.52 -4.81 19.35
N ASP A 97 -12.27 -4.64 18.92
CA ASP A 97 -11.07 -4.86 19.76
C ASP A 97 -11.01 -3.87 20.95
N LEU A 98 -11.86 -2.84 21.01
CA LEU A 98 -12.02 -1.94 22.17
C LEU A 98 -12.83 -2.57 23.31
N ILE A 99 -13.82 -3.41 22.98
CA ILE A 99 -14.72 -4.07 23.93
C ILE A 99 -13.94 -4.74 25.07
N PRO A 100 -12.90 -5.55 24.78
CA PRO A 100 -12.23 -6.27 25.84
C PRO A 100 -11.45 -5.40 26.85
N HIS A 101 -10.96 -4.22 26.43
CA HIS A 101 -10.39 -3.25 27.36
C HIS A 101 -11.44 -2.75 28.36
N TYR A 102 -12.64 -2.42 27.87
CA TYR A 102 -13.75 -2.00 28.72
C TYR A 102 -14.33 -3.13 29.57
N VAL A 103 -14.36 -4.37 29.08
CA VAL A 103 -14.77 -5.54 29.88
C VAL A 103 -13.81 -5.73 31.06
N THR A 104 -12.50 -5.63 30.81
CA THR A 104 -11.48 -5.76 31.85
C THR A 104 -11.64 -4.67 32.91
N ALA A 105 -11.84 -3.41 32.49
CA ALA A 105 -12.05 -2.30 33.41
C ALA A 105 -13.37 -2.45 34.21
N ALA A 106 -14.45 -2.89 33.56
CA ALA A 106 -15.74 -3.15 34.23
C ALA A 106 -15.62 -4.26 35.29
N ARG A 107 -14.83 -5.30 35.03
CA ARG A 107 -14.54 -6.36 36.00
C ARG A 107 -13.79 -5.82 37.22
N GLN A 108 -12.79 -4.96 37.02
CA GLN A 108 -12.08 -4.31 38.12
C GLN A 108 -13.02 -3.49 39.01
N CYS A 109 -13.95 -2.74 38.41
CA CYS A 109 -14.99 -2.04 39.15
C CYS A 109 -15.87 -3.00 39.95
N SER A 110 -16.28 -4.13 39.36
CA SER A 110 -17.11 -5.14 40.04
C SER A 110 -16.40 -5.74 41.25
N GLU A 111 -15.10 -6.00 41.15
CA GLU A 111 -14.29 -6.51 42.26
C GLU A 111 -14.12 -5.46 43.37
N GLN A 112 -13.94 -4.19 43.00
CA GLN A 112 -13.88 -3.07 43.96
C GLN A 112 -15.21 -2.84 44.69
N GLU A 113 -16.33 -2.91 43.96
CA GLU A 113 -17.69 -2.81 44.49
C GLU A 113 -17.95 -3.88 45.57
N LEU A 114 -17.59 -5.14 45.27
CA LEU A 114 -17.73 -6.26 46.21
C LEU A 114 -16.89 -6.07 47.48
N LYS A 115 -15.61 -5.70 47.32
CA LYS A 115 -14.68 -5.47 48.45
C LYS A 115 -15.15 -4.30 49.32
N ALA A 116 -15.58 -3.19 48.72
CA ALA A 116 -16.07 -2.03 49.45
C ALA A 116 -17.38 -2.32 50.21
N THR A 117 -18.27 -3.11 49.61
CA THR A 117 -19.52 -3.56 50.26
C THR A 117 -19.21 -4.45 51.47
N GLN A 118 -18.29 -5.39 51.34
CA GLN A 118 -17.83 -6.25 52.44
C GLN A 118 -17.15 -5.44 53.56
N ALA A 119 -16.42 -4.38 53.21
CA ALA A 119 -15.80 -3.47 54.16
C ALA A 119 -16.77 -2.43 54.77
N GLY A 120 -18.05 -2.44 54.38
CA GLY A 120 -19.05 -1.47 54.84
C GLY A 120 -18.88 -0.05 54.29
N ASN A 121 -17.99 0.17 53.33
CA ASN A 121 -17.72 1.48 52.74
C ASN A 121 -18.69 1.75 51.56
N LYS A 122 -19.89 2.25 51.91
CA LYS A 122 -20.97 2.51 50.94
C LYS A 122 -20.58 3.48 49.82
N ASN A 123 -19.79 4.52 50.13
CA ASN A 123 -19.41 5.53 49.14
C ASN A 123 -18.53 4.95 48.04
N VAL A 124 -17.53 4.13 48.41
CA VAL A 124 -16.63 3.50 47.44
C VAL A 124 -17.37 2.44 46.62
N ALA A 125 -18.30 1.71 47.23
CA ALA A 125 -19.13 0.74 46.51
C ALA A 125 -20.00 1.41 45.45
N GLU A 126 -20.66 2.53 45.77
CA GLU A 126 -21.49 3.27 44.80
C GLU A 126 -20.63 3.87 43.68
N GLN A 127 -19.47 4.46 43.99
CA GLN A 127 -18.55 4.99 42.97
C GLN A 127 -18.05 3.92 41.99
N ALA A 128 -17.72 2.73 42.51
CA ALA A 128 -17.29 1.60 41.68
C ALA A 128 -18.42 1.13 40.76
N LYS A 129 -19.65 1.06 41.28
CA LYS A 129 -20.85 0.71 40.51
C LYS A 129 -21.15 1.74 39.40
N GLU A 130 -21.15 3.04 39.72
CA GLU A 130 -21.34 4.11 38.73
C GLU A 130 -20.29 4.03 37.61
N THR A 131 -19.02 3.83 37.99
CA THR A 131 -17.92 3.69 37.03
C THR A 131 -18.07 2.44 36.16
N ARG A 132 -18.52 1.32 36.75
CA ARG A 132 -18.84 0.08 36.01
C ARG A 132 -19.92 0.30 34.96
N GLU A 133 -20.98 1.04 35.30
CA GLU A 133 -22.07 1.33 34.36
C GLU A 133 -21.60 2.14 33.14
N ILE A 134 -20.62 3.03 33.30
CA ILE A 134 -20.02 3.77 32.17
C ILE A 134 -19.40 2.78 31.16
N PHE A 135 -18.60 1.82 31.63
CA PHE A 135 -17.98 0.82 30.75
C PHE A 135 -19.01 -0.12 30.12
N LEU A 136 -20.04 -0.55 30.86
CA LEU A 136 -21.10 -1.40 30.31
C LEU A 136 -21.90 -0.69 29.20
N LYS A 137 -22.20 0.60 29.38
CA LYS A 137 -22.84 1.42 28.33
C LYS A 137 -21.96 1.50 27.09
N LYS A 138 -20.64 1.62 27.25
CA LYS A 138 -19.69 1.65 26.12
C LYS A 138 -19.65 0.35 25.34
N ILE A 139 -19.60 -0.78 26.04
CA ILE A 139 -19.65 -2.12 25.42
C ILE A 139 -20.94 -2.26 24.58
N ALA A 140 -22.09 -1.85 25.13
CA ALA A 140 -23.36 -1.89 24.39
C ALA A 140 -23.39 -0.93 23.18
N HIS A 141 -22.73 0.22 23.27
CA HIS A 141 -22.63 1.16 22.15
C HIS A 141 -21.77 0.62 21.01
N LEU A 142 -20.62 0.01 21.31
CA LEU A 142 -19.70 -0.56 20.32
C LEU A 142 -20.31 -1.70 19.50
N GLN A 143 -21.37 -2.36 19.98
CA GLN A 143 -22.12 -3.35 19.21
C GLN A 143 -22.96 -2.71 18.08
N ARG A 144 -23.24 -1.41 18.13
CA ARG A 144 -24.06 -0.70 17.14
C ARG A 144 -23.20 -0.28 15.95
N ARG A 145 -23.58 -0.69 14.74
CA ARG A 145 -22.87 -0.36 13.49
C ARG A 145 -22.55 1.13 13.35
N ARG A 146 -23.56 2.01 13.48
CA ARG A 146 -23.39 3.46 13.32
C ARG A 146 -22.39 4.07 14.31
N TYR A 147 -22.36 3.56 15.54
CA TYR A 147 -21.41 4.01 16.54
C TYR A 147 -19.98 3.65 16.15
N ARG A 148 -19.75 2.43 15.63
CA ARG A 148 -18.43 2.01 15.11
C ARG A 148 -17.97 2.83 13.92
N GLU A 149 -18.89 3.14 13.01
CA GLU A 149 -18.60 4.03 11.86
C GLU A 149 -18.18 5.43 12.34
N ASN A 150 -18.89 6.01 13.32
CA ASN A 150 -18.53 7.31 13.91
C ASN A 150 -17.15 7.28 14.58
N VAL A 151 -16.82 6.21 15.31
CA VAL A 151 -15.51 6.01 15.93
C VAL A 151 -14.40 6.04 14.88
N LEU A 152 -14.56 5.32 13.75
CA LEU A 152 -13.59 5.34 12.66
C LEU A 152 -13.44 6.71 12.01
N VAL A 153 -14.55 7.43 11.81
CA VAL A 153 -14.52 8.79 11.26
C VAL A 153 -13.70 9.72 12.16
N LEU A 154 -13.94 9.68 13.47
CA LEU A 154 -13.22 10.49 14.44
C LEU A 154 -11.75 10.05 14.58
N ALA A 155 -11.46 8.75 14.49
CA ALA A 155 -10.10 8.21 14.59
C ALA A 155 -9.21 8.61 13.41
N ALA A 156 -9.81 8.95 12.27
CA ALA A 156 -9.12 9.45 11.09
C ALA A 156 -9.20 10.98 10.93
N ALA A 157 -9.79 11.70 11.90
CA ALA A 157 -9.99 13.14 11.82
C ALA A 157 -8.96 13.90 12.65
N GLY A 158 -8.36 14.94 12.06
CA GLY A 158 -7.43 15.83 12.73
C GLY A 158 -5.96 15.45 12.57
N GLU A 159 -5.09 16.33 13.04
CA GLU A 159 -3.63 16.14 13.01
C GLU A 159 -3.21 15.05 14.02
N GLY A 160 -2.26 14.21 13.63
CA GLY A 160 -1.82 13.06 14.46
C GLY A 160 -2.84 11.91 14.56
N SER A 161 -3.91 11.96 13.78
CA SER A 161 -4.91 10.88 13.68
C SER A 161 -4.42 9.73 12.77
N LEU A 162 -5.25 8.70 12.58
CA LEU A 162 -4.98 7.66 11.57
C LEU A 162 -5.21 8.15 10.14
N GLY A 163 -5.67 9.38 9.95
CA GLY A 163 -5.95 9.96 8.64
C GLY A 163 -4.70 10.54 7.97
N ILE A 164 -4.55 10.28 6.68
CA ILE A 164 -3.54 10.89 5.81
C ILE A 164 -4.22 11.56 4.62
N THR A 165 -3.52 12.50 3.98
CA THR A 165 -4.07 13.25 2.83
C THR A 165 -4.09 12.42 1.55
N GLY A 166 -3.30 11.35 1.51
CA GLY A 166 -3.05 10.54 0.34
C GLY A 166 -1.85 11.01 -0.47
N SER A 167 -1.28 12.19 -0.20
CA SER A 167 -0.09 12.70 -0.87
C SER A 167 1.22 12.08 -0.34
N GLU A 168 1.15 11.40 0.80
CA GLU A 168 2.26 10.78 1.51
C GLU A 168 2.75 9.49 0.84
N TRP A 169 1.91 8.88 0.00
CA TRP A 169 2.19 7.59 -0.63
C TRP A 169 3.35 7.63 -1.63
N ASP A 170 4.26 6.67 -1.50
CA ASP A 170 5.34 6.36 -2.44
C ASP A 170 6.25 7.56 -2.79
N LEU A 171 6.53 8.43 -1.81
CA LEU A 171 7.23 9.70 -2.02
C LEU A 171 8.74 9.58 -2.23
N ASP A 172 9.43 8.62 -1.60
CA ASP A 172 10.88 8.48 -1.72
C ASP A 172 11.25 7.54 -2.88
N PRO A 173 11.76 8.04 -4.02
CA PRO A 173 12.13 7.21 -5.16
C PRO A 173 13.25 6.21 -4.81
N TYR A 174 14.09 6.53 -3.83
CA TYR A 174 15.21 5.66 -3.47
C TYR A 174 14.80 4.43 -2.66
N LEU A 175 13.59 4.40 -2.09
CA LEU A 175 13.07 3.22 -1.43
C LEU A 175 12.44 2.31 -2.48
N LEU A 176 13.13 1.26 -2.91
CA LEU A 176 12.59 0.25 -3.83
C LEU A 176 11.97 -0.90 -3.02
N PRO A 177 10.64 -1.00 -2.97
CA PRO A 177 9.97 -2.03 -2.17
C PRO A 177 9.89 -3.36 -2.91
N PHE A 178 10.15 -4.43 -2.18
CA PHE A 178 10.00 -5.82 -2.58
C PHE A 178 9.06 -6.53 -1.61
N LYS A 179 8.56 -7.70 -2.02
CA LYS A 179 7.67 -8.53 -1.20
C LYS A 179 8.24 -8.86 0.19
N ASN A 180 9.56 -8.96 0.32
CA ASN A 180 10.26 -9.37 1.55
C ASN A 180 11.04 -8.22 2.23
N GLY A 181 10.81 -6.96 1.85
CA GLY A 181 11.47 -5.82 2.47
C GLY A 181 11.67 -4.65 1.51
N VAL A 182 12.40 -3.64 1.97
CA VAL A 182 12.64 -2.39 1.23
C VAL A 182 14.14 -2.22 1.04
N LEU A 183 14.55 -2.03 -0.22
CA LEU A 183 15.93 -1.70 -0.57
C LEU A 183 16.07 -0.18 -0.69
N ASN A 184 16.96 0.42 0.10
CA ASN A 184 17.37 1.80 -0.12
C ASN A 184 18.47 1.84 -1.19
N LEU A 185 18.20 2.47 -2.32
CA LEU A 185 19.11 2.55 -3.46
C LEU A 185 20.31 3.48 -3.22
N ARG A 186 20.26 4.38 -2.24
CA ARG A 186 21.37 5.31 -1.92
C ARG A 186 22.53 4.59 -1.25
N ASP A 187 22.23 3.85 -0.19
CA ASP A 187 23.21 3.18 0.68
C ASP A 187 23.26 1.66 0.45
N ARG A 188 22.37 1.13 -0.39
CA ARG A 188 22.22 -0.30 -0.72
C ARG A 188 21.78 -1.15 0.48
N LEU A 189 21.20 -0.55 1.51
CA LEU A 189 20.70 -1.27 2.68
C LEU A 189 19.33 -1.89 2.38
N PHE A 190 19.21 -3.20 2.62
CA PHE A 190 17.93 -3.91 2.59
C PHE A 190 17.42 -4.12 4.02
N ARG A 191 16.20 -3.67 4.30
CA ARG A 191 15.59 -3.72 5.63
C ARG A 191 14.10 -4.05 5.57
N PRO A 192 13.48 -4.47 6.68
CA PRO A 192 12.03 -4.39 6.80
C PRO A 192 11.54 -2.97 6.51
N GLY A 193 10.40 -2.87 5.81
CA GLY A 193 9.70 -1.60 5.67
C GLY A 193 9.24 -1.07 7.02
N ARG A 194 8.92 0.22 7.05
CA ARG A 194 8.41 0.91 8.24
C ARG A 194 7.08 1.60 7.90
N PRO A 195 6.15 1.74 8.84
CA PRO A 195 4.89 2.44 8.60
C PRO A 195 5.11 3.85 8.02
N GLU A 196 6.14 4.55 8.49
CA GLU A 196 6.49 5.91 8.10
C GLU A 196 7.07 6.01 6.68
N ASP A 197 7.42 4.88 6.05
CA ASP A 197 7.87 4.88 4.65
C ASP A 197 6.71 5.16 3.67
N PHE A 198 5.44 5.00 4.12
CA PHE A 198 4.23 5.17 3.30
C PHE A 198 4.34 4.53 1.90
N ILE A 199 4.82 3.29 1.86
CA ILE A 199 4.93 2.50 0.63
C ILE A 199 3.64 1.73 0.41
N LYS A 200 3.01 1.88 -0.75
CA LYS A 200 1.87 1.03 -1.17
C LYS A 200 2.05 0.40 -2.54
N THR A 201 2.96 0.91 -3.38
CA THR A 201 3.24 0.34 -4.70
C THR A 201 4.48 -0.56 -4.62
N VAL A 202 4.29 -1.87 -4.70
CA VAL A 202 5.30 -2.87 -4.30
C VAL A 202 5.70 -3.79 -5.44
N CYS A 203 6.99 -4.11 -5.54
CA CYS A 203 7.48 -5.20 -6.39
C CYS A 203 7.05 -6.55 -5.78
N PRO A 204 6.25 -7.38 -6.48
CA PRO A 204 5.77 -8.65 -5.94
C PRO A 204 6.87 -9.72 -5.86
N THR A 205 8.01 -9.48 -6.51
CA THR A 205 9.16 -10.39 -6.51
C THR A 205 9.99 -10.22 -5.23
N GLU A 206 10.53 -11.31 -4.70
CA GLU A 206 11.44 -11.27 -3.55
C GLU A 206 12.83 -10.81 -3.96
N TRP A 207 13.42 -9.92 -3.17
CA TRP A 207 14.80 -9.48 -3.34
C TRP A 207 15.77 -10.61 -2.94
N ARG A 208 16.75 -10.88 -3.81
CA ARG A 208 17.76 -11.95 -3.64
C ARG A 208 19.20 -11.44 -3.57
N GLY A 209 19.40 -10.13 -3.49
CA GLY A 209 20.73 -9.50 -3.51
C GLY A 209 21.18 -9.05 -4.90
N PHE A 210 22.23 -8.22 -4.93
CA PHE A 210 22.75 -7.62 -6.16
C PHE A 210 23.42 -8.63 -7.11
N ASP A 211 24.00 -9.69 -6.55
CA ASP A 211 24.74 -10.71 -7.29
C ASP A 211 23.87 -11.94 -7.63
N ALA A 212 22.55 -11.83 -7.47
CA ALA A 212 21.62 -12.91 -7.82
C ALA A 212 21.70 -13.21 -9.33
N PRO A 213 22.05 -14.44 -9.73
CA PRO A 213 22.27 -14.75 -11.14
C PRO A 213 20.95 -14.81 -11.92
N ALA A 214 20.95 -14.27 -13.13
CA ALA A 214 19.82 -14.32 -14.04
C ALA A 214 20.26 -14.77 -15.46
N PRO A 215 20.83 -15.98 -15.62
CA PRO A 215 21.53 -16.39 -16.84
C PRO A 215 20.62 -16.38 -18.08
N ARG A 216 19.33 -16.76 -17.95
CA ARG A 216 18.39 -16.70 -19.07
C ARG A 216 18.13 -15.27 -19.53
N TRP A 217 17.97 -14.35 -18.58
CA TRP A 217 17.74 -12.92 -18.84
C TRP A 217 18.97 -12.27 -19.48
N GLU A 218 20.16 -12.56 -18.97
CA GLU A 218 21.41 -12.03 -19.52
C GLU A 218 21.68 -12.52 -20.94
N LYS A 219 21.39 -13.80 -21.21
CA LYS A 219 21.46 -14.38 -22.56
C LYS A 219 20.41 -13.73 -23.48
N PHE A 220 19.17 -13.59 -23.02
CA PHE A 220 18.09 -12.97 -23.78
C PHE A 220 18.42 -11.53 -24.19
N LEU A 221 18.94 -10.71 -23.29
CA LEU A 221 19.34 -9.34 -23.62
C LEU A 221 20.44 -9.29 -24.68
N LEU A 222 21.38 -10.24 -24.66
CA LEU A 222 22.43 -10.32 -25.67
C LEU A 222 21.87 -10.74 -27.04
N GLU A 223 20.92 -11.69 -27.05
CA GLU A 223 20.25 -12.19 -28.25
C GLU A 223 19.49 -11.07 -28.99
N ILE A 224 18.67 -10.30 -28.27
CA ILE A 224 17.83 -9.25 -28.89
C ILE A 224 18.61 -7.99 -29.31
N LEU A 225 19.84 -7.85 -28.83
CA LEU A 225 20.75 -6.74 -29.14
C LEU A 225 21.87 -7.16 -30.09
N ASN A 226 21.75 -8.30 -30.77
CA ASN A 226 22.72 -8.80 -31.75
C ASN A 226 24.16 -8.92 -31.22
N GLY A 227 24.34 -9.23 -29.94
CA GLY A 227 25.67 -9.32 -29.34
C GLY A 227 26.34 -7.97 -29.03
N ASP A 228 25.67 -6.85 -29.29
CA ASP A 228 26.22 -5.52 -29.05
C ASP A 228 26.33 -5.23 -27.54
N LEU A 229 27.57 -5.23 -27.04
CA LEU A 229 27.87 -5.04 -25.62
C LEU A 229 27.65 -3.59 -25.17
N GLU A 230 27.83 -2.61 -26.05
CA GLU A 230 27.63 -1.20 -25.72
C GLU A 230 26.14 -0.89 -25.57
N VAL A 231 25.32 -1.35 -26.52
CA VAL A 231 23.86 -1.21 -26.47
C VAL A 231 23.28 -2.00 -25.28
N LYS A 232 23.85 -3.18 -24.97
CA LYS A 232 23.48 -3.93 -23.76
C LYS A 232 23.78 -3.14 -22.49
N ALA A 233 24.98 -2.56 -22.39
CA ALA A 233 25.37 -1.76 -21.23
C ALA A 233 24.48 -0.51 -21.09
N TYR A 234 24.19 0.17 -22.20
CA TYR A 234 23.26 1.30 -22.23
C TYR A 234 21.84 0.89 -21.80
N SER A 235 21.29 -0.19 -22.36
CA SER A 235 19.95 -0.69 -22.01
C SER A 235 19.86 -1.04 -20.52
N LYS A 236 20.89 -1.68 -19.95
CA LYS A 236 20.94 -1.99 -18.52
C LYS A 236 20.93 -0.71 -17.67
N ARG A 237 21.71 0.32 -18.04
CA ARG A 237 21.72 1.62 -17.36
C ARG A 237 20.37 2.31 -17.46
N LEU A 238 19.76 2.33 -18.65
CA LEU A 238 18.47 2.97 -18.88
C LEU A 238 17.35 2.32 -18.05
N LEU A 239 17.27 0.99 -18.06
CA LEU A 239 16.28 0.25 -17.28
C LEU A 239 16.52 0.41 -15.78
N GLY A 240 17.79 0.40 -15.34
CA GLY A 240 18.16 0.67 -13.95
C GLY A 240 17.79 2.09 -13.50
N TYR A 241 18.00 3.08 -14.38
CA TYR A 241 17.55 4.46 -14.17
C TYR A 241 16.02 4.52 -14.02
N GLY A 242 15.25 3.88 -14.90
CA GLY A 242 13.80 3.79 -14.74
C GLY A 242 13.38 3.16 -13.41
N ILE A 243 13.97 2.02 -13.04
CA ILE A 243 13.70 1.33 -11.77
C ILE A 243 14.07 2.19 -10.54
N SER A 244 14.98 3.15 -10.67
CA SER A 244 15.31 4.06 -9.56
C SER A 244 14.17 5.02 -9.21
N GLY A 245 13.23 5.24 -10.15
CA GLY A 245 12.14 6.19 -9.99
C GLY A 245 12.56 7.67 -10.09
N LEU A 246 13.82 7.94 -10.42
CA LEU A 246 14.32 9.30 -10.65
C LEU A 246 13.90 9.82 -12.02
N THR A 247 13.62 11.13 -12.07
CA THR A 247 13.16 11.84 -13.28
C THR A 247 14.06 13.04 -13.58
N VAL A 248 15.38 12.84 -13.59
CA VAL A 248 16.38 13.91 -13.79
C VAL A 248 16.86 14.09 -15.23
N GLU A 249 16.83 13.02 -16.04
CA GLU A 249 17.35 13.05 -17.41
C GLU A 249 16.39 13.72 -18.40
N HIS A 250 15.09 13.73 -18.06
CA HIS A 250 14.03 14.26 -18.90
C HIS A 250 14.06 13.73 -20.35
N LYS A 251 14.28 12.41 -20.52
CA LYS A 251 14.39 11.77 -21.85
C LYS A 251 13.18 10.90 -22.20
N LEU A 252 12.91 10.76 -23.50
CA LEU A 252 11.99 9.77 -24.08
C LEU A 252 12.77 8.74 -24.89
N PRO A 253 13.27 7.65 -24.28
CA PRO A 253 13.92 6.58 -25.02
C PRO A 253 12.95 5.89 -25.98
N ILE A 254 13.38 5.74 -27.22
CA ILE A 254 12.59 5.13 -28.30
C ILE A 254 13.21 3.78 -28.66
N LEU A 255 12.47 2.71 -28.36
CA LEU A 255 12.82 1.35 -28.72
C LEU A 255 12.33 1.08 -30.15
N TRP A 256 13.12 1.52 -31.11
CA TRP A 256 12.82 1.36 -32.53
C TRP A 256 13.27 0.00 -33.09
N GLY A 257 12.57 -0.49 -34.10
CA GLY A 257 13.14 -1.45 -35.05
C GLY A 257 12.15 -1.78 -36.16
N PRO A 258 12.62 -1.98 -37.40
CA PRO A 258 11.77 -2.03 -38.59
C PRO A 258 10.84 -3.25 -38.61
N GLU A 259 11.22 -4.34 -37.93
CA GLU A 259 10.44 -5.57 -37.86
C GLU A 259 9.78 -5.75 -36.49
N GLY A 260 8.57 -6.31 -36.49
CA GLY A 260 7.94 -6.83 -35.29
C GLY A 260 8.64 -8.08 -34.78
N ARG A 261 8.33 -8.50 -33.54
CA ARG A 261 8.83 -9.75 -32.92
C ARG A 261 10.35 -9.80 -32.63
N ASN A 262 10.99 -8.64 -32.51
CA ASN A 262 12.41 -8.50 -32.14
C ASN A 262 12.68 -8.55 -30.61
N GLY A 263 11.78 -9.16 -29.83
CA GLY A 263 11.97 -9.31 -28.37
C GLY A 263 11.77 -8.06 -27.50
N LYS A 264 11.61 -6.85 -28.08
CA LYS A 264 11.34 -5.60 -27.34
C LYS A 264 10.15 -5.70 -26.37
N GLY A 265 9.01 -6.18 -26.89
CA GLY A 265 7.81 -6.39 -26.07
C GLY A 265 8.06 -7.42 -24.97
N THR A 266 8.67 -8.56 -25.31
CA THR A 266 9.04 -9.60 -24.33
C THR A 266 9.94 -9.07 -23.22
N MET A 267 10.90 -8.19 -23.54
CA MET A 267 11.77 -7.55 -22.56
C MET A 267 10.98 -6.73 -21.54
N LEU A 268 10.07 -5.87 -22.00
CA LEU A 268 9.29 -4.99 -21.14
C LEU A 268 8.21 -5.74 -20.37
N GLU A 269 7.52 -6.70 -21.00
CA GLU A 269 6.57 -7.58 -20.31
C GLU A 269 7.24 -8.42 -19.22
N THR A 270 8.47 -8.89 -19.46
CA THR A 270 9.24 -9.60 -18.42
C THR A 270 9.54 -8.68 -17.23
N LEU A 271 9.93 -7.43 -17.49
CA LEU A 271 10.12 -6.44 -16.42
C LEU A 271 8.80 -6.09 -15.72
N GLY A 272 7.71 -5.98 -16.47
CA GLY A 272 6.35 -5.78 -15.94
C GLY A 272 5.93 -6.89 -14.99
N TYR A 273 6.22 -8.15 -15.35
CA TYR A 273 5.96 -9.30 -14.49
C TYR A 273 6.80 -9.27 -13.20
N VAL A 274 8.09 -8.95 -13.31
CA VAL A 274 9.00 -8.89 -12.14
C VAL A 274 8.65 -7.73 -11.22
N LEU A 275 8.49 -6.53 -11.76
CA LEU A 275 8.26 -5.28 -11.01
C LEU A 275 6.79 -5.10 -10.59
N GLY A 276 5.87 -5.82 -11.23
CA GLY A 276 4.44 -5.76 -10.96
C GLY A 276 3.88 -4.33 -11.07
N PRO A 277 3.14 -3.83 -10.06
CA PRO A 277 2.54 -2.49 -10.07
C PRO A 277 3.49 -1.33 -10.39
N LEU A 278 4.79 -1.47 -10.08
CA LEU A 278 5.83 -0.46 -10.36
C LEU A 278 6.11 -0.30 -11.85
N ALA A 279 5.64 -1.21 -12.71
CA ALA A 279 5.84 -1.11 -14.14
C ALA A 279 4.54 -1.39 -14.92
N GLY A 280 4.52 -1.06 -16.21
CA GLY A 280 3.43 -1.49 -17.08
C GLY A 280 3.19 -0.61 -18.30
N PRO A 281 2.30 -1.07 -19.20
CA PRO A 281 1.93 -0.32 -20.37
C PRO A 281 1.05 0.89 -20.02
N VAL A 282 1.16 1.93 -20.83
CA VAL A 282 0.24 3.08 -20.85
C VAL A 282 -0.37 3.22 -22.24
N GLN A 283 -1.55 3.84 -22.31
CA GLN A 283 -2.24 4.09 -23.57
C GLN A 283 -1.43 5.06 -24.44
N GLY A 284 -1.24 4.76 -25.72
CA GLY A 284 -0.49 5.60 -26.65
C GLY A 284 -1.09 7.00 -26.79
N GLU A 285 -2.41 7.11 -26.64
CA GLU A 285 -3.18 8.36 -26.62
C GLU A 285 -2.63 9.39 -25.62
N LEU A 286 -1.97 8.93 -24.55
CA LEU A 286 -1.32 9.78 -23.56
C LEU A 286 -0.26 10.71 -24.19
N LEU A 287 0.36 10.32 -25.30
CA LEU A 287 1.42 11.08 -25.99
C LEU A 287 0.95 11.74 -27.29
N LEU A 288 -0.24 11.38 -27.76
CA LEU A 288 -0.74 11.82 -29.06
C LEU A 288 -1.57 13.10 -28.95
N GLN A 289 -1.61 13.86 -30.05
CA GLN A 289 -2.51 14.99 -30.18
C GLN A 289 -3.97 14.52 -30.16
N GLU A 290 -4.78 15.10 -29.27
CA GLU A 290 -6.22 14.85 -29.21
C GLU A 290 -6.95 15.76 -30.21
N TRP A 291 -7.95 15.21 -30.91
CA TRP A 291 -8.78 15.95 -31.86
C TRP A 291 -9.84 16.83 -31.17
N ARG A 292 -10.15 16.57 -29.90
CA ARG A 292 -11.07 17.35 -29.08
C ARG A 292 -10.44 17.60 -27.71
N PRO A 293 -10.34 18.85 -27.24
CA PRO A 293 -9.83 19.13 -25.90
C PRO A 293 -10.76 18.53 -24.86
N ARG A 294 -10.21 17.75 -23.92
CA ARG A 294 -10.93 17.33 -22.72
C ARG A 294 -11.24 18.56 -21.85
N SER A 295 -12.39 18.52 -21.17
CA SER A 295 -12.70 19.50 -20.12
C SER A 295 -11.66 19.39 -19.01
N SER A 296 -11.15 20.52 -18.54
CA SER A 296 -10.15 20.59 -17.45
C SER A 296 -10.65 19.96 -16.15
N ALA A 297 -11.97 19.85 -15.95
CA ALA A 297 -12.58 19.24 -14.77
C ALA A 297 -12.84 17.72 -14.91
N ALA A 298 -12.53 17.12 -16.07
CA ALA A 298 -12.78 15.70 -16.32
C ALA A 298 -11.79 14.79 -15.55
N PRO A 299 -12.19 13.58 -15.12
CA PRO A 299 -11.27 12.61 -14.54
C PRO A 299 -10.09 12.30 -15.49
N SER A 300 -8.90 12.09 -14.91
CA SER A 300 -7.65 11.86 -15.64
C SER A 300 -7.00 10.54 -15.22
N PRO A 301 -7.64 9.38 -15.48
CA PRO A 301 -7.14 8.07 -15.07
C PRO A 301 -5.82 7.70 -15.77
N ASP A 302 -5.56 8.25 -16.95
CA ASP A 302 -4.33 8.09 -17.72
C ASP A 302 -3.12 8.73 -17.01
N ILE A 303 -3.29 9.92 -16.43
CA ILE A 303 -2.28 10.54 -15.56
C ILE A 303 -2.16 9.78 -14.24
N MET A 304 -3.28 9.42 -13.62
CA MET A 304 -3.26 8.69 -12.34
C MET A 304 -2.61 7.31 -12.45
N ALA A 305 -2.66 6.66 -13.61
CA ALA A 305 -1.99 5.38 -13.85
C ALA A 305 -0.46 5.46 -13.80
N LEU A 306 0.11 6.66 -13.94
CA LEU A 306 1.57 6.90 -13.84
C LEU A 306 2.04 6.99 -12.37
N ARG A 307 1.13 7.29 -11.45
CA ARG A 307 1.44 7.53 -10.05
C ARG A 307 2.01 6.26 -9.40
N GLY A 308 3.20 6.37 -8.82
CA GLY A 308 3.90 5.25 -8.18
C GLY A 308 4.57 4.28 -9.16
N LYS A 309 4.37 4.43 -10.48
CA LYS A 309 5.12 3.66 -11.48
C LYS A 309 6.54 4.20 -11.63
N ARG A 310 7.46 3.30 -11.97
CA ARG A 310 8.88 3.53 -12.20
C ARG A 310 9.28 3.32 -13.64
N LEU A 311 8.68 2.33 -14.30
CA LEU A 311 8.94 2.04 -15.71
C LEU A 311 7.61 1.91 -16.46
N VAL A 312 7.37 2.80 -17.42
CA VAL A 312 6.16 2.75 -18.24
C VAL A 312 6.51 2.69 -19.70
N TRP A 313 5.65 2.06 -20.49
CA TRP A 313 5.84 2.03 -21.94
C TRP A 313 4.56 2.26 -22.72
N ALA A 314 4.68 3.06 -23.77
CA ALA A 314 3.64 3.26 -24.76
C ALA A 314 4.02 2.50 -26.03
N SER A 315 3.06 1.78 -26.61
CA SER A 315 3.18 1.25 -27.96
C SER A 315 2.47 2.21 -28.91
N GLU A 316 3.13 2.59 -30.00
CA GLU A 316 2.49 3.42 -31.03
C GLU A 316 1.39 2.62 -31.72
N THR A 317 0.15 3.15 -31.69
CA THR A 317 -1.04 2.40 -32.13
C THR A 317 -1.44 2.63 -33.58
N ASP A 318 -1.05 3.73 -34.25
CA ASP A 318 -1.48 4.01 -35.62
C ASP A 318 -0.42 4.76 -36.46
N GLN A 319 -0.21 4.31 -37.70
CA GLN A 319 0.57 5.06 -38.68
C GLN A 319 -0.05 6.44 -38.92
N GLY A 320 0.72 7.51 -38.68
CA GLY A 320 0.38 8.87 -39.10
C GLY A 320 -0.10 9.82 -38.02
N ARG A 321 -0.21 9.40 -36.75
CA ARG A 321 -0.49 10.33 -35.63
C ARG A 321 0.81 10.95 -35.13
N LYS A 322 0.85 12.29 -35.02
CA LYS A 322 2.00 13.03 -34.50
C LYS A 322 2.04 13.00 -32.97
N LEU A 323 3.25 12.91 -32.41
CA LEU A 323 3.49 13.14 -30.99
C LEU A 323 3.14 14.59 -30.66
N ASN A 324 2.48 14.80 -29.52
CA ASN A 324 2.23 16.13 -28.99
C ASN A 324 3.42 16.55 -28.11
N ALA A 325 4.24 17.50 -28.59
CA ALA A 325 5.43 17.97 -27.89
C ALA A 325 5.12 18.47 -26.46
N GLY A 326 3.97 19.13 -26.25
CA GLY A 326 3.52 19.58 -24.94
C GLY A 326 3.22 18.42 -23.98
N ARG A 327 2.53 17.38 -24.45
CA ARG A 327 2.27 16.17 -23.63
C ARG A 327 3.54 15.40 -23.34
N VAL A 328 4.41 15.21 -24.33
CA VAL A 328 5.70 14.55 -24.13
C VAL A 328 6.51 15.30 -23.07
N LYS A 329 6.57 16.63 -23.13
CA LYS A 329 7.26 17.46 -22.13
C LYS A 329 6.65 17.32 -20.74
N LEU A 330 5.32 17.32 -20.64
CA LEU A 330 4.60 17.17 -19.38
C LEU A 330 4.90 15.81 -18.72
N ILE A 331 4.87 14.73 -19.49
CA ILE A 331 4.99 13.36 -18.95
C ILE A 331 6.44 12.96 -18.70
N THR A 332 7.36 13.37 -19.56
CA THR A 332 8.80 13.05 -19.42
C THR A 332 9.55 14.08 -18.58
N GLY A 333 8.92 15.20 -18.23
CA GLY A 333 9.50 16.23 -17.38
C GLY A 333 9.52 15.85 -15.91
N GLY A 334 10.15 16.70 -15.10
CA GLY A 334 10.14 16.62 -13.64
C GLY A 334 9.02 17.42 -12.98
N ASP A 335 8.21 18.15 -13.76
CA ASP A 335 7.10 18.95 -13.25
C ASP A 335 6.00 18.05 -12.64
N THR A 336 5.33 18.54 -11.59
CA THR A 336 4.28 17.76 -10.93
C THR A 336 3.09 17.51 -11.85
N LEU A 337 2.54 16.30 -11.76
CA LEU A 337 1.33 15.88 -12.47
C LEU A 337 0.13 15.98 -11.53
N THR A 338 -1.00 16.45 -12.04
CA THR A 338 -2.26 16.54 -11.30
C THR A 338 -3.34 15.72 -12.00
N GLY A 339 -4.08 14.94 -11.23
CA GLY A 339 -5.19 14.13 -11.75
C GLY A 339 -6.09 13.56 -10.67
N ARG A 340 -7.15 12.87 -11.09
CA ARG A 340 -8.05 12.12 -10.22
C ARG A 340 -8.65 10.93 -10.95
N ASN A 341 -8.93 9.84 -10.23
CA ASN A 341 -9.72 8.75 -10.79
C ASN A 341 -11.20 9.12 -10.80
N PRO A 342 -12.03 8.41 -11.58
CA PRO A 342 -13.48 8.49 -11.43
C PRO A 342 -13.89 8.27 -9.96
N TYR A 343 -14.85 9.08 -9.48
CA TYR A 343 -15.40 9.04 -8.12
C TYR A 343 -14.49 9.53 -6.98
N ASP A 344 -13.22 9.83 -7.25
CA ASP A 344 -12.37 10.50 -6.27
C ASP A 344 -12.92 11.90 -5.95
N LYS A 345 -12.98 12.21 -4.65
CA LYS A 345 -13.52 13.49 -4.15
C LYS A 345 -12.58 14.66 -4.42
N ARG A 346 -11.28 14.39 -4.63
CA ARG A 346 -10.22 15.40 -4.75
C ARG A 346 -9.23 15.04 -5.84
N GLU A 347 -8.64 16.05 -6.44
CA GLU A 347 -7.45 15.88 -7.27
C GLU A 347 -6.22 15.66 -6.41
N VAL A 348 -5.30 14.86 -6.93
CA VAL A 348 -4.02 14.61 -6.31
C VAL A 348 -2.93 15.13 -7.23
N THR A 349 -2.00 15.87 -6.65
CA THR A 349 -0.78 16.32 -7.32
C THR A 349 0.38 15.49 -6.82
N PHE A 350 1.21 14.99 -7.73
CA PHE A 350 2.35 14.13 -7.41
C PHE A 350 3.53 14.40 -8.34
N ALA A 351 4.74 14.19 -7.85
CA ALA A 351 5.94 14.24 -8.69
C ALA A 351 6.01 12.99 -9.58
N PRO A 352 6.44 13.10 -10.85
CA PRO A 352 6.61 11.95 -11.72
C PRO A 352 7.75 11.07 -11.20
N THR A 353 7.48 9.78 -11.05
CA THR A 353 8.45 8.76 -10.61
C THR A 353 8.80 7.78 -11.72
N HIS A 354 8.30 7.96 -12.94
CA HIS A 354 8.43 6.99 -14.02
C HIS A 354 9.40 7.44 -15.11
N THR A 355 10.09 6.49 -15.72
CA THR A 355 10.69 6.65 -17.04
C THR A 355 9.76 6.06 -18.10
N LEU A 356 9.38 6.88 -19.07
CA LEU A 356 8.53 6.49 -20.19
C LEU A 356 9.37 6.02 -21.37
N LEU A 357 9.03 4.83 -21.88
CA LEU A 357 9.62 4.24 -23.08
C LEU A 357 8.61 4.23 -24.22
N LEU A 358 9.04 4.59 -25.43
CA LEU A 358 8.19 4.48 -26.63
C LEU A 358 8.62 3.28 -27.47
N LEU A 359 7.72 2.33 -27.71
CA LEU A 359 7.91 1.26 -28.67
C LEU A 359 7.29 1.67 -30.00
N THR A 360 8.09 1.59 -31.06
CA THR A 360 7.61 1.85 -32.41
C THR A 360 8.37 1.05 -33.46
N ASN A 361 7.65 0.67 -34.51
CA ASN A 361 8.23 0.09 -35.71
C ASN A 361 8.58 1.17 -36.75
N PHE A 362 8.00 2.36 -36.61
CA PHE A 362 8.21 3.50 -37.50
C PHE A 362 9.18 4.46 -36.86
N ARG A 363 10.01 5.13 -37.65
CA ARG A 363 10.79 6.25 -37.10
C ARG A 363 9.82 7.40 -36.83
N PRO A 364 9.74 7.91 -35.58
CA PRO A 364 8.86 9.03 -35.29
C PRO A 364 9.26 10.21 -36.17
N ARG A 365 8.27 10.82 -36.83
CA ARG A 365 8.47 12.06 -37.57
C ARG A 365 8.27 13.22 -36.59
N VAL A 366 9.36 13.68 -36.00
CA VAL A 366 9.41 14.92 -35.22
C VAL A 366 9.60 16.08 -36.20
N ASP A 367 8.78 17.12 -36.09
CA ASP A 367 8.98 18.32 -36.89
C ASP A 367 10.35 18.94 -36.53
N PRO A 368 11.22 19.27 -37.50
CA PRO A 368 12.57 19.79 -37.23
C PRO A 368 12.61 21.08 -36.41
N ILE A 369 11.50 21.81 -36.36
CA ILE A 369 11.33 23.08 -35.66
C ILE A 369 11.07 22.85 -34.15
N ASP A 370 10.58 21.65 -33.76
CA ASP A 370 10.35 21.27 -32.36
C ASP A 370 11.67 20.85 -31.68
N SER A 371 12.61 21.79 -31.54
CA SER A 371 13.87 21.63 -30.81
C SER A 371 13.68 21.03 -29.41
N ALA A 372 12.62 21.46 -28.72
CA ALA A 372 12.27 20.96 -27.40
C ALA A 372 11.93 19.47 -27.37
N LEU A 373 11.48 18.87 -28.49
CA LEU A 373 11.21 17.43 -28.57
C LEU A 373 12.48 16.63 -28.89
N TRP A 374 13.45 17.22 -29.59
CA TRP A 374 14.77 16.62 -29.82
C TRP A 374 15.67 16.62 -28.58
N GLU A 375 15.43 17.55 -27.66
CA GLU A 375 16.10 17.58 -26.35
C GLU A 375 15.59 16.49 -25.38
N ARG A 376 14.44 15.87 -25.68
CA ARG A 376 13.88 14.71 -24.96
C ARG A 376 14.33 13.42 -25.62
#